data_AF-A0A533QBG5-F1
#
_entry.id   AF-A0A533QBG5-F1
#
_cell.length_a   1.000
_cell.length_b   1.000
_cell.length_c   1.000
_cell.angle_alpha   90.00
_cell.angle_beta   90.00
_cell.angle_gamma   90.00
#
_symmetry.space_group_name_H-M   'P 1'
#
loop_
_entity.id
_entity.type
_entity.pdbx_description
1 polymer ?
#
loop_
_entity_poly.entity_id
_entity_poly.type
_entity_poly.pdbx_seq_one_letter_code
_entity_poly.pdbx_strand_id
1 'polypeptide(L)'
;MVSIKGLEPIQRHSWLNTGMPLKIFVAWILATIAIVYLKNHVSAETVVNRHLTPQERQGKQIYLLGSSASGREITALLGNDTTEVPASALPCVSCHGYDGKGRPEGGVLPSDITGDFLMKPYGITHPNGRKHPPYTDRLLRQAIVKGIDPSGNKLSPVMPVYRFTREEVNNLIVYLKRLGKEKEPGLTDTSIRVGAILPGKEFPAEMAMAMKEVLQSYFHDLNEHGGIYNRRIELRFSASGDTPAATQANVMSLLEEEVFAINGAFIEGSEREIDVLIQEREIPLVGAITNFPQVDFPLNRYIFICSLV
;
A
#
# COMPACT_ATOMS: atom_id res chain seq x y z
N MET A 1 54.41 -60.68 1.21
CA MET A 1 53.45 -60.91 0.10
C MET A 1 52.28 -59.96 0.31
N VAL A 2 51.88 -59.06 -0.59
CA VAL A 2 52.41 -58.64 -1.91
C VAL A 2 52.20 -57.12 -2.09
N SER A 3 53.12 -56.49 -2.83
CA SER A 3 53.09 -55.11 -3.38
C SER A 3 51.73 -54.52 -3.75
N ILE A 4 51.52 -53.23 -3.46
CA ILE A 4 50.50 -52.38 -4.10
C ILE A 4 51.20 -51.39 -5.06
N LYS A 5 50.84 -51.43 -6.35
CA LYS A 5 51.22 -50.47 -7.41
C LYS A 5 50.03 -50.30 -8.34
N GLY A 6 49.78 -49.07 -8.83
CA GLY A 6 49.00 -48.87 -10.07
C GLY A 6 47.91 -47.79 -10.04
N LEU A 7 48.16 -46.71 -10.78
CA LEU A 7 47.19 -45.77 -11.39
C LEU A 7 47.05 -46.22 -12.88
N GLU A 8 46.02 -45.97 -13.69
CA GLU A 8 44.75 -45.17 -13.66
C GLU A 8 43.59 -46.09 -14.19
N PRO A 9 42.42 -45.67 -14.79
CA PRO A 9 41.79 -44.33 -14.93
C PRO A 9 40.27 -44.23 -14.66
N ILE A 10 39.79 -42.99 -14.68
CA ILE A 10 38.39 -42.57 -14.46
C ILE A 10 37.49 -42.96 -15.64
N GLN A 11 36.38 -43.65 -15.38
CA GLN A 11 35.32 -43.88 -16.38
C GLN A 11 34.48 -42.61 -16.61
N ARG A 12 34.38 -42.17 -17.86
CA ARG A 12 33.38 -41.16 -18.27
C ARG A 12 32.02 -41.85 -18.47
N HIS A 13 31.03 -41.52 -17.63
CA HIS A 13 29.65 -41.94 -17.88
C HIS A 13 29.02 -41.15 -19.03
N SER A 14 28.63 -41.85 -20.10
CA SER A 14 28.04 -41.28 -21.32
C SER A 14 26.52 -41.10 -21.19
N TRP A 15 26.07 -39.98 -20.60
CA TRP A 15 24.65 -39.59 -20.53
C TRP A 15 24.15 -38.91 -21.81
N LEU A 16 24.39 -39.54 -22.97
CA LEU A 16 23.86 -39.12 -24.28
C LEU A 16 23.52 -40.36 -25.13
N ASN A 17 22.53 -41.15 -24.67
CA ASN A 17 21.98 -42.23 -25.48
C ASN A 17 20.47 -42.46 -25.25
N THR A 18 19.70 -41.38 -25.38
CA THR A 18 18.26 -41.47 -25.67
C THR A 18 18.08 -41.05 -27.13
N GLY A 19 17.72 -42.01 -27.99
CA GLY A 19 17.63 -41.86 -29.45
C GLY A 19 16.44 -41.01 -29.92
N MET A 20 16.32 -39.79 -29.40
CA MET A 20 15.28 -38.83 -29.76
C MET A 20 15.75 -38.03 -30.98
N PRO A 21 15.19 -38.24 -32.19
CA PRO A 21 15.68 -37.57 -33.38
C PRO A 21 15.60 -36.05 -33.23
N LEU A 22 16.63 -35.34 -33.70
CA LEU A 22 16.85 -33.90 -33.50
C LEU A 22 15.62 -33.03 -33.77
N LYS A 23 14.78 -33.43 -34.74
CA LYS A 23 13.50 -32.78 -35.07
C LYS A 23 12.52 -32.73 -33.88
N ILE A 24 12.47 -33.77 -33.05
CA ILE A 24 11.58 -33.81 -31.88
C ILE A 24 12.15 -32.95 -30.74
N PHE A 25 13.46 -32.92 -30.54
CA PHE A 25 14.09 -32.03 -29.54
C PHE A 25 13.87 -30.55 -29.88
N VAL A 26 14.05 -30.17 -31.16
CA VAL A 26 13.75 -28.82 -31.64
C VAL A 26 12.24 -28.50 -31.54
N ALA A 27 11.36 -29.45 -31.87
CA ALA A 27 9.91 -29.28 -31.70
C ALA A 27 9.52 -29.06 -30.23
N TRP A 28 10.16 -29.75 -29.28
CA TRP A 28 9.93 -29.53 -27.85
C TRP A 28 10.40 -28.14 -27.39
N ILE A 29 11.58 -27.68 -27.83
CA ILE A 29 12.07 -26.33 -27.52
C ILE A 29 11.15 -25.25 -28.10
N LEU A 30 10.70 -25.42 -29.35
CA LEU A 30 9.76 -24.48 -29.97
C LEU A 30 8.38 -24.54 -29.29
N ALA A 31 7.94 -25.70 -28.80
CA ALA A 31 6.71 -25.84 -28.01
C ALA A 31 6.82 -25.18 -26.63
N THR A 32 7.94 -25.30 -25.89
CA THR A 32 8.12 -24.57 -24.63
C THR A 32 8.24 -23.06 -24.86
N ILE A 33 8.95 -22.62 -25.90
CA ILE A 33 8.99 -21.19 -26.27
C ILE A 33 7.57 -20.70 -26.62
N ALA A 34 6.80 -21.45 -27.42
CA ALA A 34 5.43 -21.09 -27.75
C ALA A 34 4.50 -21.09 -26.52
N ILE A 35 4.65 -22.03 -25.57
CA ILE A 35 3.89 -22.06 -24.31
C ILE A 35 4.26 -20.87 -23.41
N VAL A 36 5.53 -20.47 -23.37
CA VAL A 36 5.96 -19.25 -22.66
C VAL A 36 5.41 -18.00 -23.35
N TYR A 37 5.43 -17.93 -24.69
CA TYR A 37 4.87 -16.82 -25.46
C TYR A 37 3.34 -16.72 -25.31
N LEU A 38 2.64 -17.85 -25.28
CA LEU A 38 1.18 -17.91 -25.11
C LEU A 38 0.77 -17.63 -23.66
N LYS A 39 1.56 -18.03 -22.65
CA LYS A 39 1.34 -17.60 -21.25
C LYS A 39 1.57 -16.10 -21.06
N ASN A 40 2.50 -15.51 -21.79
CA ASN A 40 2.76 -14.06 -21.75
C ASN A 40 1.75 -13.22 -22.55
N HIS A 41 0.78 -13.84 -23.23
CA HIS A 41 -0.33 -13.17 -23.91
C HIS A 41 -1.70 -13.44 -23.26
N VAL A 42 -1.73 -13.88 -22.00
CA VAL A 42 -2.93 -13.73 -21.16
C VAL A 42 -3.11 -12.24 -20.85
N SER A 43 -4.27 -11.70 -21.26
CA SER A 43 -4.67 -10.30 -21.27
C SER A 43 -4.04 -9.39 -20.21
N ALA A 44 -3.45 -8.28 -20.67
CA ALA A 44 -3.02 -7.14 -19.83
C ALA A 44 -4.20 -6.29 -19.32
N GLU A 45 -5.32 -6.95 -18.98
CA GLU A 45 -6.48 -6.35 -18.30
C GLU A 45 -6.68 -7.10 -16.99
N THR A 46 -6.82 -6.36 -15.89
CA THR A 46 -6.89 -6.87 -14.49
C THR A 46 -5.55 -7.13 -13.78
N VAL A 47 -4.50 -6.35 -14.11
CA VAL A 47 -3.70 -5.80 -12.99
C VAL A 47 -4.58 -4.73 -12.34
N VAL A 48 -5.31 -5.12 -11.28
CA VAL A 48 -6.08 -4.14 -10.49
C VAL A 48 -5.08 -3.16 -9.92
N ASN A 49 -5.16 -1.90 -10.39
CA ASN A 49 -4.09 -0.93 -10.21
C ASN A 49 -3.72 -0.78 -8.71
N ARG A 50 -2.53 -1.30 -8.35
CA ARG A 50 -2.03 -1.35 -6.96
C ARG A 50 -1.67 0.04 -6.44
N HIS A 51 -1.25 0.93 -7.34
CA HIS A 51 -0.94 2.31 -7.03
C HIS A 51 -2.01 3.23 -7.60
N LEU A 52 -2.34 4.27 -6.85
CA LEU A 52 -3.16 5.36 -7.33
C LEU A 52 -2.49 6.03 -8.52
N THR A 53 -3.29 6.30 -9.56
CA THR A 53 -2.90 7.19 -10.66
C THR A 53 -2.49 8.57 -10.11
N PRO A 54 -1.71 9.38 -10.83
CA PRO A 54 -1.36 10.73 -10.38
C PRO A 54 -2.57 11.56 -9.96
N GLN A 55 -3.68 11.46 -10.70
CA GLN A 55 -4.95 12.12 -10.42
C GLN A 55 -5.60 11.61 -9.13
N GLU A 56 -5.67 10.28 -8.93
CA GLU A 56 -6.18 9.69 -7.69
C GLU A 56 -5.31 10.05 -6.48
N ARG A 57 -3.98 10.09 -6.61
CA ARG A 57 -3.06 10.48 -5.52
C ARG A 57 -3.28 11.95 -5.12
N GLN A 58 -3.44 12.85 -6.09
CA GLN A 58 -3.78 14.24 -5.81
C GLN A 58 -5.18 14.37 -5.18
N GLY A 59 -6.16 13.59 -5.65
CA GLY A 59 -7.49 13.52 -5.03
C GLY A 59 -7.46 13.02 -3.59
N LYS A 60 -6.62 12.01 -3.30
CA LYS A 60 -6.37 11.48 -1.95
C LYS A 60 -5.73 12.53 -1.04
N GLN A 61 -4.75 13.30 -1.55
CA GLN A 61 -4.15 14.40 -0.81
C GLN A 61 -5.19 15.46 -0.43
N ILE A 62 -6.06 15.86 -1.36
CA ILE A 62 -7.16 16.80 -1.08
C ILE A 62 -8.13 16.20 -0.04
N TYR A 63 -8.51 14.94 -0.20
CA TYR A 63 -9.46 14.26 0.68
C TYR A 63 -8.97 14.11 2.13
N LEU A 64 -7.71 13.70 2.30
CA LEU A 64 -7.12 13.40 3.60
C LEU A 64 -6.53 14.63 4.29
N LEU A 65 -5.93 15.56 3.54
CA LEU A 65 -5.12 16.66 4.08
C LEU A 65 -5.64 18.06 3.72
N GLY A 66 -6.70 18.16 2.89
CA GLY A 66 -7.25 19.46 2.47
C GLY A 66 -6.28 20.34 1.68
N SER A 67 -5.23 19.76 1.09
CA SER A 67 -4.13 20.49 0.43
C SER A 67 -4.03 20.19 -1.06
N SER A 68 -3.57 21.18 -1.84
CA SER A 68 -3.32 21.06 -3.27
C SER A 68 -1.90 20.55 -3.53
N ALA A 69 -1.72 19.66 -4.50
CA ALA A 69 -0.40 19.22 -4.95
C ALA A 69 0.44 20.36 -5.58
N SER A 70 -0.21 21.46 -5.97
CA SER A 70 0.44 22.69 -6.43
C SER A 70 1.02 23.57 -5.32
N GLY A 71 0.82 23.20 -4.04
CA GLY A 71 1.14 24.05 -2.88
C GLY A 71 0.15 25.20 -2.64
N ARG A 72 -0.84 25.39 -3.52
CA ARG A 72 -1.91 26.37 -3.37
C ARG A 72 -2.78 26.03 -2.16
N GLU A 73 -3.02 27.01 -1.28
CA GLU A 73 -4.01 26.86 -0.21
C GLU A 73 -5.43 26.76 -0.78
N ILE A 74 -6.21 25.83 -0.25
CA ILE A 74 -7.61 25.59 -0.61
C ILE A 74 -8.47 26.17 0.51
N THR A 75 -9.43 27.04 0.19
CA THR A 75 -10.36 27.62 1.17
C THR A 75 -11.62 26.76 1.29
N ALA A 76 -12.05 26.49 2.52
CA ALA A 76 -13.37 25.97 2.86
C ALA A 76 -14.24 27.09 3.46
N LEU A 77 -15.55 27.06 3.19
CA LEU A 77 -16.52 27.99 3.75
C LEU A 77 -17.53 27.25 4.63
N LEU A 78 -17.79 27.80 5.82
CA LEU A 78 -18.75 27.24 6.80
C LEU A 78 -19.88 28.22 7.12
N GLY A 79 -20.95 27.70 7.73
CA GLY A 79 -22.00 28.53 8.35
C GLY A 79 -22.95 29.19 7.35
N ASN A 80 -23.18 28.57 6.19
CA ASN A 80 -23.79 29.18 5.00
C ASN A 80 -22.86 30.23 4.33
N ASP A 81 -21.63 29.80 4.04
CA ASP A 81 -20.63 30.55 3.28
C ASP A 81 -20.11 31.83 3.99
N THR A 82 -20.25 31.93 5.31
CA THR A 82 -19.92 33.14 6.11
C THR A 82 -18.51 33.14 6.69
N THR A 83 -17.90 31.98 6.90
CA THR A 83 -16.61 31.85 7.59
C THR A 83 -15.62 31.13 6.69
N GLU A 84 -14.52 31.79 6.33
CA GLU A 84 -13.43 31.21 5.54
C GLU A 84 -12.39 30.57 6.46
N VAL A 85 -11.99 29.33 6.14
CA VAL A 85 -10.89 28.62 6.82
C VAL A 85 -10.04 27.84 5.80
N PRO A 86 -8.76 27.54 6.09
CA PRO A 86 -7.99 26.59 5.30
C PRO A 86 -8.66 25.21 5.30
N ALA A 87 -8.77 24.57 4.13
CA ALA A 87 -9.37 23.25 4.00
C ALA A 87 -8.58 22.15 4.74
N SER A 88 -7.30 22.38 5.06
CA SER A 88 -6.49 21.53 5.93
C SER A 88 -6.96 21.48 7.39
N ALA A 89 -7.72 22.48 7.84
CA ALA A 89 -8.37 22.45 9.16
C ALA A 89 -9.65 21.57 9.16
N LEU A 90 -10.25 21.36 7.99
CA LEU A 90 -11.47 20.57 7.80
C LEU A 90 -11.38 19.72 6.52
N PRO A 91 -10.46 18.73 6.47
CA PRO A 91 -10.37 17.83 5.33
C PRO A 91 -11.59 16.90 5.30
N CYS A 92 -11.96 16.42 4.11
CA CYS A 92 -13.17 15.62 3.92
C CYS A 92 -13.19 14.35 4.80
N VAL A 93 -12.02 13.75 5.04
CA VAL A 93 -11.83 12.57 5.90
C VAL A 93 -12.31 12.77 7.35
N SER A 94 -12.26 13.99 7.89
CA SER A 94 -12.67 14.26 9.29
C SER A 94 -14.14 13.92 9.52
N CYS A 95 -15.01 14.24 8.57
CA CYS A 95 -16.44 13.93 8.65
C CYS A 95 -16.79 12.59 7.96
N HIS A 96 -16.15 12.26 6.83
CA HIS A 96 -16.55 11.10 6.03
C HIS A 96 -15.77 9.82 6.31
N GLY A 97 -14.66 9.88 7.05
CA GLY A 97 -13.82 8.73 7.41
C GLY A 97 -12.94 8.22 6.26
N TYR A 98 -11.97 7.37 6.58
CA TYR A 98 -11.06 6.78 5.58
C TYR A 98 -11.77 5.85 4.58
N ASP A 99 -12.89 5.25 4.98
CA ASP A 99 -13.72 4.39 4.13
C ASP A 99 -14.83 5.15 3.39
N GLY A 100 -15.00 6.46 3.66
CA GLY A 100 -15.98 7.32 3.01
C GLY A 100 -17.44 7.13 3.45
N LYS A 101 -17.71 6.32 4.48
CA LYS A 101 -19.09 5.95 4.88
C LYS A 101 -19.78 6.95 5.81
N GLY A 102 -19.06 7.95 6.31
CA GLY A 102 -19.57 8.92 7.28
C GLY A 102 -19.27 8.52 8.72
N ARG A 103 -18.89 9.51 9.54
CA ARG A 103 -18.66 9.36 10.98
C ARG A 103 -19.69 10.22 11.75
N PRO A 104 -20.73 9.62 12.35
CA PRO A 104 -21.66 10.30 13.23
C PRO A 104 -20.97 10.94 14.44
N GLU A 105 -21.12 12.25 14.61
CA GLU A 105 -20.57 12.99 15.76
C GLU A 105 -21.44 14.21 16.07
N GLY A 106 -21.69 14.51 17.35
CA GLY A 106 -22.36 15.76 17.76
C GLY A 106 -23.77 15.99 17.19
N GLY A 107 -24.47 14.94 16.75
CA GLY A 107 -25.75 15.05 16.03
C GLY A 107 -25.63 15.30 14.52
N VAL A 108 -24.41 15.43 14.00
CA VAL A 108 -24.10 15.45 12.57
C VAL A 108 -24.07 14.01 12.07
N LEU A 109 -24.72 13.77 10.92
CA LEU A 109 -24.72 12.48 10.22
C LEU A 109 -24.16 12.68 8.80
N PRO A 110 -22.82 12.66 8.62
CA PRO A 110 -22.21 12.70 7.30
C PRO A 110 -22.64 11.49 6.46
N SER A 111 -22.92 11.70 5.18
CA SER A 111 -23.37 10.63 4.28
C SER A 111 -22.22 9.73 3.82
N ASP A 112 -22.57 8.52 3.38
CA ASP A 112 -21.72 7.71 2.51
C ASP A 112 -21.47 8.48 1.20
N ILE A 113 -20.18 8.70 0.90
CA ILE A 113 -19.69 9.42 -0.29
C ILE A 113 -18.81 8.54 -1.19
N THR A 114 -18.84 7.22 -1.00
CA THR A 114 -18.20 6.29 -1.92
C THR A 114 -18.86 6.38 -3.31
N GLY A 115 -18.08 6.20 -4.38
CA GLY A 115 -18.61 6.27 -5.74
C GLY A 115 -19.79 5.33 -5.99
N ASP A 116 -19.74 4.13 -5.40
CA ASP A 116 -20.81 3.13 -5.51
C ASP A 116 -22.09 3.53 -4.78
N PHE A 117 -22.02 4.44 -3.80
CA PHE A 117 -23.18 5.01 -3.13
C PHE A 117 -23.72 6.24 -3.87
N LEU A 118 -22.83 7.17 -4.25
CA LEU A 118 -23.19 8.43 -4.89
C LEU A 118 -23.79 8.24 -6.29
N MET A 119 -23.26 7.28 -7.06
CA MET A 119 -23.58 7.10 -8.49
C MET A 119 -24.58 5.97 -8.77
N LYS A 120 -25.29 5.47 -7.75
CA LYS A 120 -26.33 4.43 -7.89
C LYS A 120 -27.41 4.86 -8.89
N PRO A 121 -27.73 4.06 -9.92
CA PRO A 121 -28.57 4.50 -11.04
C PRO A 121 -30.03 4.80 -10.66
N TYR A 122 -30.51 4.29 -9.53
CA TYR A 122 -31.86 4.49 -8.99
C TYR A 122 -31.97 5.67 -7.98
N GLY A 123 -30.91 6.46 -7.82
CA GLY A 123 -30.87 7.61 -6.92
C GLY A 123 -30.72 7.24 -5.44
N ILE A 124 -30.75 8.26 -4.57
CA ILE A 124 -30.48 8.12 -3.14
C ILE A 124 -31.68 8.59 -2.33
N THR A 125 -32.05 7.81 -1.30
CA THR A 125 -32.97 8.23 -0.23
C THR A 125 -32.18 8.43 1.05
N HIS A 126 -32.26 9.63 1.62
CA HIS A 126 -31.58 10.03 2.85
C HIS A 126 -32.37 9.57 4.08
N PRO A 127 -31.75 9.45 5.27
CA PRO A 127 -32.45 9.07 6.52
C PRO A 127 -33.63 9.98 6.88
N ASN A 128 -33.60 11.25 6.46
CA ASN A 128 -34.69 12.22 6.64
C ASN A 128 -35.79 12.12 5.56
N GLY A 129 -35.78 11.07 4.72
CA GLY A 129 -36.76 10.85 3.66
C GLY A 129 -36.53 11.65 2.36
N ARG A 130 -35.57 12.60 2.32
CA ARG A 130 -35.24 13.34 1.09
C ARG A 130 -34.73 12.39 0.01
N LYS A 131 -35.11 12.66 -1.24
CA LYS A 131 -34.66 11.88 -2.42
C LYS A 131 -34.03 12.79 -3.46
N HIS A 132 -33.00 12.29 -4.14
CA HIS A 132 -32.41 12.96 -5.30
C HIS A 132 -31.93 11.93 -6.35
N PRO A 133 -31.85 12.34 -7.64
CA PRO A 133 -31.32 11.48 -8.70
C PRO A 133 -29.83 11.17 -8.49
N PRO A 134 -29.25 10.21 -9.23
CA PRO A 134 -27.84 9.82 -9.09
C PRO A 134 -26.90 11.01 -9.26
N TYR A 135 -25.78 11.01 -8.53
CA TYR A 135 -24.71 11.95 -8.82
C TYR A 135 -24.04 11.61 -10.15
N THR A 136 -23.85 12.64 -10.97
CA THR A 136 -22.87 12.66 -12.07
C THR A 136 -21.69 13.52 -11.65
N ASP A 137 -20.52 13.40 -12.27
CA ASP A 137 -19.34 14.24 -11.99
C ASP A 137 -19.69 15.75 -11.99
N ARG A 138 -20.57 16.19 -12.89
CA ARG A 138 -21.07 17.57 -12.95
C ARG A 138 -21.85 17.97 -11.69
N LEU A 139 -22.71 17.08 -11.19
CA LEU A 139 -23.57 17.31 -10.02
C LEU A 139 -22.80 17.13 -8.71
N LEU A 140 -21.83 16.22 -8.66
CA LEU A 140 -20.96 16.03 -7.50
C LEU A 140 -20.05 17.24 -7.30
N ARG A 141 -19.47 17.77 -8.39
CA ARG A 141 -18.76 19.06 -8.37
C ARG A 141 -19.65 20.21 -7.91
N GLN A 142 -20.93 20.21 -8.29
CA GLN A 142 -21.90 21.21 -7.83
C GLN A 142 -22.20 21.10 -6.33
N ALA A 143 -22.33 19.89 -5.80
CA ALA A 143 -22.48 19.65 -4.36
C ALA A 143 -21.26 20.13 -3.57
N ILE A 144 -20.05 19.78 -4.00
CA ILE A 144 -18.80 20.11 -3.30
C ILE A 144 -18.47 21.62 -3.35
N VAL A 145 -18.71 22.28 -4.48
CA VAL A 145 -18.30 23.69 -4.70
C VAL A 145 -19.42 24.69 -4.39
N LYS A 146 -20.70 24.28 -4.42
CA LYS A 146 -21.85 25.17 -4.19
C LYS A 146 -22.81 24.72 -3.08
N GLY A 147 -22.57 23.56 -2.46
CA GLY A 147 -23.44 23.05 -1.40
C GLY A 147 -24.84 22.66 -1.90
N ILE A 148 -24.98 22.22 -3.17
CA ILE A 148 -26.28 21.94 -3.81
C ILE A 148 -26.35 20.49 -4.34
N ASP A 149 -27.38 19.75 -3.93
CA ASP A 149 -27.63 18.35 -4.30
C ASP A 149 -28.18 18.18 -5.74
N PRO A 150 -28.27 16.95 -6.28
CA PRO A 150 -28.78 16.68 -7.64
C PRO A 150 -30.22 17.12 -7.90
N SER A 151 -31.01 17.35 -6.85
CA SER A 151 -32.39 17.88 -6.93
C SER A 151 -32.45 19.40 -6.74
N GLY A 152 -31.31 20.09 -6.62
CA GLY A 152 -31.23 21.55 -6.47
C GLY A 152 -31.37 22.05 -5.02
N ASN A 153 -31.49 21.16 -4.03
CA ASN A 153 -31.60 21.58 -2.63
C ASN A 153 -30.24 21.91 -2.04
N LYS A 154 -30.20 22.78 -1.03
CA LYS A 154 -28.99 22.96 -0.21
C LYS A 154 -28.67 21.70 0.63
N LEU A 155 -27.37 21.48 0.82
CA LEU A 155 -26.79 20.53 1.77
C LEU A 155 -26.86 21.08 3.21
N SER A 156 -26.43 20.28 4.19
CA SER A 156 -26.33 20.72 5.58
C SER A 156 -25.34 21.89 5.71
N PRO A 157 -25.61 22.94 6.50
CA PRO A 157 -24.66 24.05 6.71
C PRO A 157 -23.38 23.64 7.46
N VAL A 158 -23.34 22.42 8.00
CA VAL A 158 -22.15 21.80 8.61
C VAL A 158 -21.21 21.21 7.54
N MET A 159 -21.73 20.86 6.35
CA MET A 159 -20.89 20.38 5.25
C MET A 159 -20.27 21.60 4.54
N PRO A 160 -18.94 21.80 4.61
CA PRO A 160 -18.33 22.98 4.01
C PRO A 160 -18.42 22.97 2.49
N VAL A 161 -18.43 24.14 1.88
CA VAL A 161 -18.21 24.29 0.43
C VAL A 161 -16.78 24.72 0.17
N TYR A 162 -16.15 24.19 -0.88
CA TYR A 162 -14.71 24.34 -1.09
C TYR A 162 -14.37 25.11 -2.37
N ARG A 163 -13.45 26.07 -2.27
CA ARG A 163 -12.93 26.87 -3.40
C ARG A 163 -11.80 26.12 -4.11
N PHE A 164 -12.19 25.07 -4.84
CA PHE A 164 -11.30 24.29 -5.70
C PHE A 164 -11.10 24.93 -7.08
N THR A 165 -9.95 24.68 -7.69
CA THR A 165 -9.79 24.80 -9.14
C THR A 165 -10.57 23.69 -9.86
N ARG A 166 -10.75 23.81 -11.18
CA ARG A 166 -11.40 22.75 -11.97
C ARG A 166 -10.61 21.44 -11.95
N GLU A 167 -9.29 21.50 -11.87
CA GLU A 167 -8.43 20.33 -11.81
C GLU A 167 -8.53 19.61 -10.47
N GLU A 168 -8.40 20.35 -9.37
CA GLU A 168 -8.47 19.80 -8.00
C GLU A 168 -9.79 19.06 -7.73
N VAL A 169 -10.93 19.66 -8.10
CA VAL A 169 -12.23 19.01 -7.88
C VAL A 169 -12.45 17.81 -8.82
N ASN A 170 -11.85 17.79 -10.01
CA ASN A 170 -11.86 16.61 -10.87
C ASN A 170 -11.01 15.48 -10.26
N ASN A 171 -9.80 15.78 -9.78
CA ASN A 171 -8.90 14.82 -9.12
C ASN A 171 -9.56 14.24 -7.86
N LEU A 172 -10.19 15.09 -7.04
CA LEU A 172 -11.01 14.65 -5.90
C LEU A 172 -12.15 13.72 -6.34
N ILE A 173 -12.93 14.06 -7.36
CA ILE A 173 -14.04 13.22 -7.85
C ILE A 173 -13.55 11.87 -8.38
N VAL A 174 -12.39 11.84 -9.06
CA VAL A 174 -11.76 10.59 -9.50
C VAL A 174 -11.39 9.73 -8.28
N TYR A 175 -10.79 10.31 -7.24
CA TYR A 175 -10.49 9.60 -6.01
C TYR A 175 -11.74 9.12 -5.25
N LEU A 176 -12.82 9.91 -5.17
CA LEU A 176 -14.09 9.50 -4.55
C LEU A 176 -14.72 8.25 -5.21
N LYS A 177 -14.46 8.00 -6.50
CA LYS A 177 -14.88 6.76 -7.19
C LYS A 177 -14.08 5.53 -6.74
N ARG A 178 -12.87 5.73 -6.19
CA ARG A 178 -11.96 4.70 -5.67
C ARG A 178 -12.01 4.56 -4.14
N LEU A 179 -12.46 5.59 -3.42
CA LEU A 179 -12.57 5.64 -1.96
C LEU A 179 -13.27 4.40 -1.38
N GLY A 180 -12.68 3.83 -0.32
CA GLY A 180 -13.15 2.60 0.31
C GLY A 180 -12.86 1.30 -0.47
N LYS A 181 -12.23 1.38 -1.65
CA LYS A 181 -11.84 0.23 -2.49
C LYS A 181 -10.33 0.10 -2.72
N GLU A 182 -9.54 0.91 -2.03
CA GLU A 182 -8.10 0.72 -1.98
C GLU A 182 -7.80 -0.61 -1.28
N LYS A 183 -7.00 -1.46 -1.91
CA LYS A 183 -6.48 -2.67 -1.30
C LYS A 183 -5.19 -2.30 -0.57
N GLU A 184 -5.19 -2.47 0.73
CA GLU A 184 -3.99 -2.29 1.54
C GLU A 184 -3.07 -3.52 1.37
N PRO A 185 -1.80 -3.37 0.96
CA PRO A 185 -0.88 -4.49 0.79
C PRO A 185 -0.78 -5.34 2.06
N GLY A 186 -0.67 -6.65 1.89
CA GLY A 186 -0.54 -7.59 3.02
C GLY A 186 -1.76 -7.75 3.93
N LEU A 187 -2.83 -6.99 3.74
CA LEU A 187 -4.05 -7.08 4.52
C LEU A 187 -5.12 -7.87 3.76
N THR A 188 -5.61 -8.95 4.37
CA THR A 188 -6.78 -9.70 3.90
C THR A 188 -7.86 -9.71 4.97
N ASP A 189 -8.99 -10.37 4.72
CA ASP A 189 -10.03 -10.56 5.74
C ASP A 189 -9.58 -11.50 6.88
N THR A 190 -8.49 -12.27 6.68
CA THR A 190 -8.05 -13.33 7.61
C THR A 190 -6.55 -13.29 7.97
N SER A 191 -5.75 -12.44 7.32
CA SER A 191 -4.32 -12.31 7.60
C SER A 191 -3.77 -10.89 7.45
N ILE A 192 -2.65 -10.63 8.14
CA ILE A 192 -1.82 -9.41 8.03
C ILE A 192 -0.39 -9.88 7.78
N ARG A 193 0.21 -9.51 6.64
CA ARG A 193 1.60 -9.86 6.33
C ARG A 193 2.55 -8.79 6.88
N VAL A 194 3.51 -9.20 7.70
CA VAL A 194 4.47 -8.31 8.36
C VAL A 194 5.87 -8.69 7.95
N GLY A 195 6.62 -7.74 7.40
CA GLY A 195 8.03 -7.90 7.08
C GLY A 195 8.92 -7.69 8.31
N ALA A 196 10.11 -8.26 8.29
CA ALA A 196 11.18 -7.97 9.24
C ALA A 196 12.53 -8.00 8.52
N ILE A 197 13.47 -7.15 8.93
CA ILE A 197 14.83 -7.10 8.37
C ILE A 197 15.79 -7.55 9.45
N LEU A 198 16.40 -8.71 9.24
CA LEU A 198 17.37 -9.32 10.16
C LEU A 198 18.79 -8.79 9.86
N PRO A 199 19.72 -8.86 10.84
CA PRO A 199 21.13 -8.64 10.60
C PRO A 199 21.66 -9.51 9.45
N GLY A 200 22.42 -8.88 8.55
CA GLY A 200 23.11 -9.53 7.45
C GLY A 200 24.30 -10.39 7.89
N LYS A 201 24.99 -10.98 6.91
CA LYS A 201 26.12 -11.91 7.14
C LYS A 201 27.36 -11.27 7.78
N GLU A 202 27.45 -9.94 7.75
CA GLU A 202 28.52 -9.16 8.41
C GLU A 202 28.39 -9.16 9.95
N PHE A 203 27.24 -9.60 10.48
CA PHE A 203 26.94 -9.68 11.91
C PHE A 203 26.94 -11.14 12.40
N PRO A 204 27.18 -11.39 13.71
CA PRO A 204 27.10 -12.74 14.28
C PRO A 204 25.75 -13.41 13.97
N ALA A 205 25.78 -14.64 13.47
CA ALA A 205 24.58 -15.36 13.04
C ALA A 205 23.57 -15.55 14.19
N GLU A 206 24.08 -15.65 15.42
CA GLU A 206 23.31 -15.72 16.66
C GLU A 206 22.37 -14.52 16.84
N MET A 207 22.77 -13.33 16.40
CA MET A 207 21.95 -12.12 16.49
C MET A 207 20.73 -12.20 15.56
N ALA A 208 20.95 -12.63 14.31
CA ALA A 208 19.87 -12.84 13.35
C ALA A 208 18.94 -14.01 13.75
N MET A 209 19.48 -15.08 14.32
CA MET A 209 18.69 -16.19 14.88
C MET A 209 17.83 -15.73 16.05
N ALA A 210 18.40 -15.04 17.04
CA ALA A 210 17.67 -14.55 18.21
C ALA A 210 16.56 -13.55 17.85
N MET A 211 16.84 -12.58 16.97
CA MET A 211 15.82 -11.63 16.50
C MET A 211 14.67 -12.34 15.77
N LYS A 212 14.99 -13.32 14.93
CA LYS A 212 14.00 -14.12 14.22
C LYS A 212 13.15 -14.96 15.18
N GLU A 213 13.78 -15.63 16.15
CA GLU A 213 13.09 -16.48 17.13
C GLU A 213 12.12 -15.67 18.01
N VAL A 214 12.53 -14.50 18.50
CA VAL A 214 11.67 -13.61 19.28
C VAL A 214 10.44 -13.18 18.48
N LEU A 215 10.62 -12.72 17.24
CA LEU A 215 9.51 -12.32 16.38
C LEU A 215 8.58 -13.50 16.05
N GLN A 216 9.15 -14.66 15.69
CA GLN A 216 8.36 -15.85 15.38
C GLN A 216 7.56 -16.34 16.60
N SER A 217 8.17 -16.39 17.79
CA SER A 217 7.53 -16.84 19.02
C SER A 217 6.39 -15.90 19.45
N TYR A 218 6.65 -14.59 19.46
CA TYR A 218 5.65 -13.58 19.84
C TYR A 218 4.43 -13.60 18.91
N PHE A 219 4.64 -13.60 17.60
CA PHE A 219 3.52 -13.62 16.65
C PHE A 219 2.88 -15.01 16.51
N HIS A 220 3.55 -16.10 16.88
CA HIS A 220 2.92 -17.40 17.03
C HIS A 220 1.92 -17.38 18.19
N ASP A 221 2.35 -16.96 19.39
CA ASP A 221 1.48 -16.87 20.57
C ASP A 221 0.28 -15.93 20.33
N LEU A 222 0.52 -14.75 19.74
CA LEU A 222 -0.54 -13.82 19.35
C LEU A 222 -1.57 -14.47 18.41
N ASN A 223 -1.10 -15.29 17.46
CA ASN A 223 -1.95 -15.96 16.48
C ASN A 223 -2.80 -17.10 17.09
N GLU A 224 -2.28 -17.79 18.10
CA GLU A 224 -3.06 -18.79 18.85
C GLU A 224 -4.11 -18.12 19.75
N HIS A 225 -3.86 -16.90 20.21
CA HIS A 225 -4.84 -16.05 20.90
C HIS A 225 -5.81 -15.29 19.96
N GLY A 226 -5.92 -15.69 18.69
CA GLY A 226 -6.88 -15.14 17.72
C GLY A 226 -6.36 -14.02 16.83
N GLY A 227 -5.09 -13.61 16.98
CA GLY A 227 -4.45 -12.59 16.17
C GLY A 227 -5.01 -11.18 16.39
N ILE A 228 -4.94 -10.33 15.37
CA ILE A 228 -5.39 -8.92 15.45
C ILE A 228 -6.69 -8.76 14.66
N TYR A 229 -7.79 -8.45 15.36
CA TYR A 229 -9.14 -8.39 14.76
C TYR A 229 -9.49 -9.66 13.95
N ASN A 230 -9.25 -10.85 14.51
CA ASN A 230 -9.41 -12.16 13.88
C ASN A 230 -8.53 -12.41 12.63
N ARG A 231 -7.46 -11.63 12.43
CA ARG A 231 -6.46 -11.84 11.37
C ARG A 231 -5.17 -12.42 11.93
N ARG A 232 -4.66 -13.48 11.31
CA ARG A 232 -3.36 -14.08 11.65
C ARG A 232 -2.21 -13.27 11.05
N ILE A 233 -1.15 -13.06 11.83
CA ILE A 233 0.08 -12.42 11.37
C ILE A 233 0.92 -13.42 10.58
N GLU A 234 1.22 -13.10 9.33
CA GLU A 234 2.13 -13.82 8.45
C GLU A 234 3.49 -13.10 8.42
N LEU A 235 4.52 -13.66 9.04
CA LEU A 235 5.86 -13.06 8.97
C LEU A 235 6.55 -13.33 7.63
N ARG A 236 7.29 -12.35 7.14
CA ARG A 236 8.29 -12.46 6.06
C ARG A 236 9.61 -11.86 6.52
N PHE A 237 10.70 -12.51 6.20
CA PHE A 237 12.03 -12.12 6.66
C PHE A 237 12.92 -11.83 5.47
N SER A 238 13.55 -10.66 5.50
CA SER A 238 14.72 -10.34 4.68
C SER A 238 15.91 -10.08 5.60
N ALA A 239 17.08 -9.78 5.04
CA ALA A 239 18.28 -9.45 5.81
C ALA A 239 18.99 -8.24 5.23
N SER A 240 19.73 -7.49 6.06
CA SER A 240 20.61 -6.43 5.57
C SER A 240 21.68 -7.01 4.64
N GLY A 241 22.11 -6.21 3.68
CA GLY A 241 23.19 -6.56 2.75
C GLY A 241 24.56 -6.37 3.38
N ASP A 242 25.58 -6.71 2.58
CA ASP A 242 26.99 -6.32 2.78
C ASP A 242 27.24 -4.83 2.46
N THR A 243 26.31 -4.21 1.72
CA THR A 243 26.35 -2.83 1.25
C THR A 243 24.96 -2.19 1.36
N PRO A 244 24.85 -0.85 1.45
CA PRO A 244 23.56 -0.17 1.54
C PRO A 244 22.64 -0.46 0.35
N ALA A 245 23.22 -0.56 -0.85
CA ALA A 245 22.49 -0.93 -2.07
C ALA A 245 21.98 -2.38 -2.03
N ALA A 246 22.74 -3.33 -1.47
CA ALA A 246 22.28 -4.69 -1.27
C ALA A 246 21.17 -4.77 -0.20
N THR A 247 21.27 -4.01 0.89
CA THR A 247 20.18 -3.85 1.87
C THR A 247 18.91 -3.33 1.19
N GLN A 248 19.03 -2.26 0.38
CA GLN A 248 17.90 -1.67 -0.34
C GLN A 248 17.24 -2.68 -1.31
N ALA A 249 18.04 -3.46 -2.04
CA ALA A 249 17.53 -4.50 -2.94
C ALA A 249 16.81 -5.63 -2.18
N ASN A 250 17.40 -6.12 -1.08
CA ASN A 250 16.82 -7.15 -0.21
C ASN A 250 15.50 -6.69 0.42
N VAL A 251 15.38 -5.41 0.79
CA VAL A 251 14.13 -4.83 1.30
C VAL A 251 13.13 -4.65 0.17
N MET A 252 13.54 -4.21 -1.02
CA MET A 252 12.64 -4.08 -2.16
C MET A 252 11.96 -5.41 -2.52
N SER A 253 12.68 -6.53 -2.53
CA SER A 253 12.08 -7.86 -2.71
C SER A 253 11.15 -8.30 -1.57
N LEU A 254 11.40 -7.85 -0.33
CA LEU A 254 10.44 -8.06 0.78
C LEU A 254 9.13 -7.28 0.55
N LEU A 255 9.20 -6.09 -0.05
CA LEU A 255 8.01 -5.29 -0.37
C LEU A 255 7.21 -5.89 -1.55
N GLU A 256 7.86 -6.61 -2.46
CA GLU A 256 7.21 -7.37 -3.54
C GLU A 256 6.34 -8.53 -3.02
N GLU A 257 6.59 -9.04 -1.81
CA GLU A 257 5.72 -10.00 -1.12
C GLU A 257 4.40 -9.39 -0.59
N GLU A 258 4.12 -8.11 -0.87
CA GLU A 258 2.97 -7.36 -0.34
C GLU A 258 2.92 -7.45 1.19
N VAL A 259 3.93 -6.90 1.88
CA VAL A 259 3.87 -6.68 3.34
C VAL A 259 3.02 -5.43 3.66
N PHE A 260 2.25 -5.49 4.75
CA PHE A 260 1.47 -4.36 5.28
C PHE A 260 2.34 -3.34 6.01
N ALA A 261 3.32 -3.84 6.77
CA ALA A 261 4.29 -3.04 7.51
C ALA A 261 5.57 -3.87 7.72
N ILE A 262 6.68 -3.19 8.03
CA ILE A 262 7.91 -3.82 8.52
C ILE A 262 7.95 -3.63 10.05
N ASN A 263 8.19 -4.71 10.80
CA ASN A 263 8.38 -4.68 12.24
C ASN A 263 9.70 -5.35 12.63
N GLY A 264 10.56 -4.61 13.33
CA GLY A 264 11.93 -5.05 13.62
C GLY A 264 12.81 -4.99 12.38
N ALA A 265 13.52 -3.88 12.22
CA ALA A 265 14.30 -3.59 11.03
C ALA A 265 15.75 -3.25 11.38
N PHE A 266 16.66 -4.22 11.24
CA PHE A 266 18.09 -3.99 11.36
C PHE A 266 18.62 -3.31 10.09
N ILE A 267 18.99 -2.03 10.21
CA ILE A 267 19.33 -1.17 9.06
C ILE A 267 20.67 -0.43 9.21
N GLU A 268 21.50 -0.87 10.16
CA GLU A 268 22.82 -0.28 10.47
C GLU A 268 23.66 -0.03 9.19
N GLY A 269 24.06 1.22 8.99
CA GLY A 269 24.85 1.67 7.84
C GLY A 269 24.10 1.76 6.51
N SER A 270 22.77 1.52 6.49
CA SER A 270 21.89 1.58 5.31
C SER A 270 20.74 2.58 5.49
N GLU A 271 20.83 3.48 6.47
CA GLU A 271 19.71 4.30 6.96
C GLU A 271 19.16 5.23 5.88
N ARG A 272 20.03 5.83 5.06
CA ARG A 272 19.65 6.75 3.99
C ARG A 272 18.90 6.04 2.86
N GLU A 273 19.40 4.88 2.43
CA GLU A 273 18.83 4.09 1.34
C GLU A 273 17.46 3.50 1.73
N ILE A 274 17.31 3.11 3.00
CA ILE A 274 16.03 2.65 3.55
C ILE A 274 15.07 3.80 3.82
N ASP A 275 15.54 4.95 4.29
CA ASP A 275 14.70 6.14 4.47
C ASP A 275 14.01 6.55 3.16
N VAL A 276 14.79 6.71 2.08
CA VAL A 276 14.27 7.03 0.75
C VAL A 276 13.31 5.95 0.26
N LEU A 277 13.67 4.66 0.38
CA LEU A 277 12.80 3.56 -0.08
C LEU A 277 11.46 3.52 0.67
N ILE A 278 11.47 3.71 1.98
CA ILE A 278 10.28 3.70 2.83
C ILE A 278 9.39 4.92 2.56
N GLN A 279 9.99 6.10 2.39
CA GLN A 279 9.26 7.32 1.99
C GLN A 279 8.62 7.17 0.60
N GLU A 280 9.31 6.57 -0.37
CA GLU A 280 8.78 6.32 -1.73
C GLU A 280 7.68 5.27 -1.79
N ARG A 281 7.76 4.24 -0.94
CA ARG A 281 6.81 3.11 -0.93
C ARG A 281 5.62 3.34 0.01
N GLU A 282 5.71 4.34 0.90
CA GLU A 282 4.68 4.70 1.89
C GLU A 282 4.33 3.55 2.86
N ILE A 283 5.27 2.62 3.11
CA ILE A 283 5.07 1.44 3.97
C ILE A 283 5.61 1.72 5.38
N PRO A 284 4.80 1.57 6.45
CA PRO A 284 5.25 1.77 7.82
C PRO A 284 6.39 0.82 8.21
N LEU A 285 7.49 1.36 8.73
CA LEU A 285 8.60 0.65 9.35
C LEU A 285 8.61 0.99 10.84
N VAL A 286 8.33 0.00 11.69
CA VAL A 286 8.19 0.16 13.15
C VAL A 286 9.27 -0.65 13.87
N GLY A 287 10.08 0.01 14.69
CA GLY A 287 11.22 -0.60 15.35
C GLY A 287 12.42 -0.70 14.42
N ALA A 288 12.84 0.45 13.85
CA ALA A 288 14.17 0.57 13.26
C ALA A 288 15.25 0.34 14.33
N ILE A 289 16.23 -0.50 14.03
CA ILE A 289 17.39 -0.84 14.86
C ILE A 289 18.63 -0.34 14.11
N THR A 290 19.18 0.77 14.61
CA THR A 290 20.36 1.47 14.09
C THR A 290 20.93 2.38 15.17
N ASN A 291 22.24 2.59 15.18
CA ASN A 291 22.93 3.58 16.01
C ASN A 291 22.92 5.00 15.40
N PHE A 292 22.46 5.15 14.15
CA PHE A 292 22.50 6.39 13.36
C PHE A 292 21.10 6.83 12.89
N PRO A 293 20.13 7.01 13.80
CA PRO A 293 18.77 7.43 13.44
C PRO A 293 18.78 8.78 12.71
N GLN A 294 17.99 8.91 11.65
CA GLN A 294 17.74 10.20 11.01
C GLN A 294 16.94 11.10 11.97
N VAL A 295 17.52 12.24 12.36
CA VAL A 295 16.94 13.22 13.29
C VAL A 295 16.68 14.59 12.66
N ASP A 296 17.11 14.79 11.40
CA ASP A 296 16.93 16.03 10.67
C ASP A 296 15.48 16.19 10.18
N PHE A 297 14.97 17.42 10.22
CA PHE A 297 13.60 17.73 9.77
C PHE A 297 13.57 18.10 8.27
N PRO A 298 12.53 17.68 7.52
CA PRO A 298 11.37 16.91 7.97
C PRO A 298 11.67 15.41 8.13
N LEU A 299 11.25 14.84 9.27
CA LEU A 299 11.36 13.41 9.52
C LEU A 299 10.46 12.60 8.58
N ASN A 300 10.90 11.40 8.22
CA ASN A 300 10.11 10.43 7.47
C ASN A 300 8.96 9.89 8.32
N ARG A 301 7.73 10.27 7.95
CA ARG A 301 6.49 9.92 8.66
C ARG A 301 6.13 8.44 8.66
N TYR A 302 6.84 7.61 7.90
CA TYR A 302 6.64 6.16 7.84
C TYR A 302 7.66 5.38 8.68
N ILE A 303 8.71 6.02 9.22
CA ILE A 303 9.72 5.37 10.07
C ILE A 303 9.49 5.72 11.54
N PHE A 304 9.29 4.68 12.36
CA PHE A 304 9.09 4.78 13.80
C PHE A 304 10.25 4.05 14.49
N ILE A 305 11.15 4.81 15.11
CA ILE A 305 12.37 4.31 15.71
C ILE A 305 12.09 3.89 17.16
N CYS A 306 12.41 2.64 17.52
CA CYS A 306 12.43 2.20 18.90
C CYS A 306 13.87 2.29 19.40
N SER A 307 14.26 3.48 19.85
CA SER A 307 15.55 3.70 20.49
C SER A 307 15.70 2.80 21.73
N LEU A 308 16.67 1.90 21.71
CA LEU A 308 17.22 1.29 22.92
C LEU A 308 18.05 2.35 23.64
N VAL A 309 17.40 3.09 24.54
CA VAL A 309 18.05 4.03 25.49
C VAL A 309 18.29 3.30 26.81
#